data_AF-A0A086B107-F1
#
_entry.id   AF-A0A086B107-F1
#
_cell.length_a   1.000
_cell.length_b   1.000
_cell.length_c   1.000
_cell.angle_alpha   90.00
_cell.angle_beta   90.00
_cell.angle_gamma   90.00
#
_symmetry.space_group_name_H-M   'P 1'
#
loop_
_entity.id
_entity.type
_entity.pdbx_description
1 polymer ?
#
loop_
_entity_poly.entity_id
_entity_poly.type
_entity_poly.pdbx_seq_one_letter_code
_entity_poly.pdbx_strand_id
1 'polypeptide(L)'
;MSFFDKIFGGKEEQSEQKSFWKKIQSEEDLAKAIENSYNKRIAIFKHSTSCFISKTVLRNFEKEMNGLNEDTDLYYLDLLAYRSISNKIADDLGVNHQSPQLIVIENGKVINHASHQDISITQITR
;
A
#
# COMPACT_ATOMS: atom_id res chain seq x y z
N MET A 1 -30.01 34.15 1.19
CA MET A 1 -29.06 33.68 0.17
C MET A 1 -28.33 32.47 0.74
N SER A 2 -28.83 31.27 0.45
CA SER A 2 -28.21 30.01 0.85
C SER A 2 -28.01 29.23 -0.44
N PHE A 3 -26.77 29.19 -0.92
CA PHE A 3 -26.39 28.43 -2.12
C PHE A 3 -25.02 27.77 -1.93
N PHE A 4 -24.74 27.29 -0.71
CA PHE A 4 -23.59 26.42 -0.46
C PHE A 4 -23.90 24.92 -0.73
N ASP A 5 -25.13 24.57 -1.13
CA ASP A 5 -25.57 23.20 -1.46
C ASP A 5 -25.04 22.63 -2.79
N LYS A 6 -24.03 23.24 -3.41
CA LYS A 6 -23.54 22.85 -4.74
C LYS A 6 -22.07 22.45 -4.85
N ILE A 7 -21.37 22.25 -3.72
CA ILE A 7 -19.97 21.77 -3.74
C ILE A 7 -19.79 20.36 -3.17
N PHE A 8 -20.78 19.79 -2.46
CA PHE A 8 -20.71 18.40 -1.97
C PHE A 8 -21.53 17.41 -2.82
N GLY A 9 -21.56 17.63 -4.14
CA GLY A 9 -22.17 16.73 -5.13
C GLY A 9 -21.18 15.76 -5.78
N GLY A 10 -19.96 15.64 -5.24
CA GLY A 10 -19.02 14.61 -5.64
C GLY A 10 -19.40 13.33 -4.91
N LYS A 11 -20.20 12.48 -5.58
CA LYS A 11 -20.43 11.10 -5.19
C LYS A 11 -19.15 10.54 -4.57
N GLU A 12 -19.24 10.12 -3.31
CA GLU A 12 -18.32 9.14 -2.77
C GLU A 12 -18.48 7.91 -3.65
N GLU A 13 -17.76 7.88 -4.77
CA GLU A 13 -17.49 6.67 -5.50
C GLU A 13 -16.59 5.85 -4.57
N GLN A 14 -17.24 5.17 -3.63
CA GLN A 14 -16.88 3.84 -3.17
C GLN A 14 -16.84 2.95 -4.41
N SER A 15 -15.87 3.20 -5.29
CA SER A 15 -15.48 2.23 -6.28
C SER A 15 -14.74 1.18 -5.48
N GLU A 16 -15.42 0.05 -5.27
CA GLU A 16 -14.78 -1.25 -5.30
C GLU A 16 -14.00 -1.34 -6.63
N GLN A 17 -12.88 -0.63 -6.73
CA GLN A 17 -11.84 -1.01 -7.67
C GLN A 17 -11.49 -2.42 -7.26
N LYS A 18 -11.76 -3.35 -8.16
CA LYS A 18 -11.38 -4.76 -8.09
C LYS A 18 -9.86 -4.79 -8.00
N SER A 19 -9.37 -4.52 -6.80
CA SER A 19 -8.01 -4.07 -6.65
C SER A 19 -7.11 -5.29 -6.78
N PHE A 20 -6.06 -5.15 -7.57
CA PHE A 20 -4.92 -6.04 -7.61
C PHE A 20 -4.28 -6.24 -6.21
N TRP A 21 -4.70 -5.47 -5.20
CA TRP A 21 -4.31 -5.63 -3.80
C TRP A 21 -4.75 -6.97 -3.19
N LYS A 22 -3.76 -7.73 -2.74
CA LYS A 22 -3.91 -8.78 -1.72
C LYS A 22 -3.91 -8.12 -0.34
N LYS A 23 -4.93 -8.36 0.47
CA LYS A 23 -5.01 -7.74 1.81
C LYS A 23 -4.18 -8.52 2.83
N ILE A 24 -3.51 -7.81 3.73
CA ILE A 24 -2.89 -8.39 4.93
C ILE A 24 -3.79 -8.04 6.11
N GLN A 25 -4.42 -9.04 6.73
CA GLN A 25 -5.35 -8.85 7.84
C GLN A 25 -4.99 -9.71 9.07
N SER A 26 -4.03 -10.61 8.90
CA SER A 26 -3.55 -11.54 9.91
C SER A 26 -2.03 -11.73 9.79
N GLU A 27 -1.40 -12.29 10.82
CA GLU A 27 0.03 -12.63 10.77
C GLU A 27 0.30 -13.74 9.75
N GLU A 28 -0.67 -14.64 9.53
CA GLU A 28 -0.60 -15.67 8.50
C GLU A 28 -0.57 -15.06 7.09
N ASP A 29 -1.31 -13.98 6.85
CA ASP A 29 -1.27 -13.26 5.57
C ASP A 29 0.10 -12.61 5.34
N LEU A 30 0.70 -12.05 6.39
CA LEU A 30 2.04 -11.49 6.33
C LEU A 30 3.08 -12.58 6.02
N ALA A 31 3.02 -13.71 6.72
CA ALA A 31 3.91 -14.83 6.49
C ALA A 31 3.81 -15.33 5.04
N LYS A 32 2.58 -15.49 4.51
CA LYS A 32 2.35 -15.85 3.10
C LYS A 32 2.86 -14.81 2.12
N ALA A 33 2.75 -13.52 2.43
CA ALA A 33 3.30 -12.46 1.60
C ALA A 33 4.83 -12.59 1.51
N ILE A 34 5.50 -12.74 2.66
CA ILE A 34 6.96 -12.92 2.70
C ILE A 34 7.38 -14.21 1.99
N GLU A 35 6.64 -15.31 2.15
CA GLU A 35 6.91 -16.56 1.42
C GLU A 35 6.77 -16.37 -0.10
N ASN A 36 5.75 -15.64 -0.56
CA ASN A 36 5.57 -15.34 -1.97
C ASN A 36 6.73 -14.54 -2.56
N SER A 37 7.44 -13.74 -1.74
CA SER A 37 8.63 -13.00 -2.16
C SER A 37 9.77 -13.88 -2.66
N TYR A 38 9.80 -15.17 -2.31
CA TYR A 38 10.78 -16.14 -2.82
C TYR A 38 10.42 -16.65 -4.23
N ASN A 39 9.16 -16.56 -4.62
CA ASN A 39 8.70 -16.99 -5.95
C ASN A 39 8.75 -15.83 -6.95
N LYS A 40 8.33 -14.64 -6.51
CA LYS A 40 8.37 -13.42 -7.31
C LYS A 40 8.40 -12.19 -6.42
N ARG A 41 8.78 -11.06 -7.00
CA ARG A 41 8.82 -9.78 -6.30
C ARG A 41 7.45 -9.42 -5.72
N ILE A 42 7.45 -8.90 -4.51
CA ILE A 42 6.24 -8.38 -3.88
C ILE A 42 6.46 -6.95 -3.40
N ALA A 43 5.36 -6.20 -3.24
CA ALA A 43 5.39 -4.93 -2.53
C ALA A 43 4.26 -4.83 -1.52
N ILE A 44 4.57 -4.38 -0.30
CA ILE A 44 3.60 -4.12 0.76
C ILE A 44 3.39 -2.62 0.89
N PHE A 45 2.16 -2.18 0.70
CA PHE A 45 1.72 -0.81 0.91
C PHE A 45 1.01 -0.70 2.27
N LYS A 46 1.61 0.04 3.21
CA LYS A 46 0.99 0.40 4.50
C LYS A 46 0.24 1.70 4.35
N HIS A 47 -1.08 1.65 4.49
CA HIS A 47 -1.95 2.80 4.34
C HIS A 47 -2.63 3.15 5.65
N SER A 48 -2.58 4.43 6.04
CA SER A 48 -3.42 4.97 7.11
C SER A 48 -4.67 5.59 6.51
N THR A 49 -5.84 5.03 6.81
CA THR A 49 -7.14 5.47 6.27
C THR A 49 -7.59 6.84 6.78
N SER A 50 -7.01 7.34 7.88
CA SER A 50 -7.29 8.68 8.41
C SER A 50 -6.36 9.78 7.87
N CYS A 51 -5.30 9.42 7.14
CA CYS A 51 -4.31 10.37 6.66
C CYS A 51 -4.60 10.80 5.21
N PHE A 52 -4.90 12.09 5.01
CA PHE A 52 -5.17 12.64 3.67
C PHE A 52 -4.00 12.44 2.68
N ILE A 53 -2.76 12.60 3.16
CA ILE A 53 -1.56 12.36 2.34
C ILE A 53 -1.52 10.90 1.90
N SER A 54 -1.79 9.97 2.81
CA SER A 54 -1.83 8.52 2.53
C SER A 54 -2.87 8.17 1.45
N LYS A 55 -4.04 8.82 1.47
CA LYS A 55 -5.10 8.64 0.45
C LYS A 55 -4.67 9.16 -0.92
N THR A 56 -4.03 10.33 -0.96
CA THR A 56 -3.54 10.90 -2.22
C THR A 56 -2.43 10.04 -2.83
N VAL A 57 -1.47 9.59 -2.02
CA VAL A 57 -0.35 8.76 -2.47
C VAL A 57 -0.83 7.40 -2.96
N LEU A 58 -1.74 6.73 -2.23
CA LEU A 58 -2.33 5.45 -2.67
C LEU A 58 -2.99 5.58 -4.04
N ARG A 59 -3.84 6.60 -4.22
CA ARG A 59 -4.55 6.83 -5.49
C ARG A 59 -3.60 7.07 -6.66
N ASN A 60 -2.50 7.81 -6.43
CA ASN A 60 -1.51 8.07 -7.48
C ASN A 60 -0.76 6.78 -7.83
N PHE A 61 -0.34 6.01 -6.82
CA PHE A 61 0.30 4.71 -7.00
C PHE A 61 -0.59 3.74 -7.79
N GLU A 62 -1.89 3.65 -7.46
CA GLU A 62 -2.84 2.80 -8.19
C GLU A 62 -2.99 3.19 -9.65
N LYS A 63 -3.01 4.49 -9.96
CA LYS A 63 -3.04 5.00 -11.34
C LYS A 63 -1.79 4.61 -12.11
N GLU A 64 -0.62 4.73 -11.49
CA GLU A 64 0.64 4.35 -12.11
C GLU A 64 0.68 2.84 -12.40
N MET A 65 0.29 1.99 -11.44
CA MET A 65 0.28 0.52 -11.61
C MET A 65 -0.70 0.02 -12.66
N ASN A 66 -1.86 0.65 -12.85
CA ASN A 66 -2.79 0.28 -13.92
C ASN A 66 -2.19 0.43 -15.33
N GLY A 67 -1.12 1.21 -15.49
CA GLY A 67 -0.39 1.37 -16.76
C GLY A 67 0.79 0.42 -16.94
N LEU A 68 1.11 -0.41 -15.95
CA LEU A 68 2.28 -1.30 -15.95
C LEU A 68 1.86 -2.77 -15.94
N ASN A 69 2.45 -3.54 -16.85
CA ASN A 69 2.40 -5.00 -16.81
C ASN A 69 3.61 -5.52 -16.04
N GLU A 70 3.65 -5.27 -14.74
CA GLU A 70 4.69 -5.75 -13.83
C GLU A 70 4.23 -7.06 -13.16
N ASP A 71 5.07 -8.10 -13.16
CA ASP A 71 4.81 -9.35 -12.40
C ASP A 71 5.22 -9.20 -10.93
N THR A 72 4.64 -8.19 -10.28
CA THR A 72 4.84 -7.92 -8.85
C THR A 72 3.52 -8.12 -8.12
N ASP A 73 3.50 -8.95 -7.08
CA ASP A 73 2.33 -9.06 -6.23
C ASP A 73 2.24 -7.88 -5.27
N LEU A 74 1.08 -7.24 -5.26
CA LEU A 74 0.82 -6.06 -4.48
C LEU A 74 -0.02 -6.40 -3.25
N TYR A 75 0.49 -6.04 -2.09
CA TYR A 75 -0.14 -6.25 -0.80
C TYR A 75 -0.53 -4.93 -0.15
N TYR A 76 -1.70 -4.91 0.47
CA TYR A 76 -2.24 -3.75 1.15
C TYR A 76 -2.49 -4.06 2.62
N LEU A 77 -2.03 -3.16 3.51
CA LEU A 77 -2.32 -3.18 4.93
C LEU A 77 -3.04 -1.90 5.34
N ASP A 78 -4.24 -2.05 5.91
CA ASP A 78 -4.85 -0.96 6.68
C ASP A 78 -4.16 -0.87 8.05
N LEU A 79 -3.28 0.11 8.17
CA LEU A 79 -2.47 0.32 9.36
C LEU A 79 -3.32 0.64 10.59
N LEU A 80 -4.45 1.34 10.44
CA LEU A 80 -5.27 1.73 11.58
C LEU A 80 -6.04 0.54 12.15
N ALA A 81 -6.50 -0.35 11.28
CA ALA A 81 -7.16 -1.59 11.67
C ALA A 81 -6.16 -2.63 12.23
N TYR A 82 -4.94 -2.68 11.68
CA TYR A 82 -3.96 -3.75 11.94
C TYR A 82 -2.60 -3.21 12.42
N ARG A 83 -2.60 -2.39 13.48
CA ARG A 83 -1.38 -1.75 14.02
C ARG A 83 -0.31 -2.77 14.45
N SER A 84 -0.72 -3.87 15.09
CA SER A 84 0.19 -4.94 15.52
C SER A 84 0.95 -5.52 14.33
N ILE A 85 0.25 -5.83 13.24
CA ILE A 85 0.83 -6.33 11.99
C ILE A 85 1.75 -5.28 11.36
N SER A 86 1.34 -4.01 11.35
CA SER A 86 2.15 -2.93 10.81
C SER A 86 3.49 -2.76 11.53
N ASN A 87 3.50 -2.91 12.86
CA ASN A 87 4.70 -2.91 13.69
C ASN A 87 5.53 -4.16 13.43
N LYS A 88 4.90 -5.34 13.40
CA LYS A 88 5.57 -6.60 13.08
C LYS A 88 6.30 -6.56 11.73
N ILE A 89 5.70 -5.94 10.70
CA ILE A 89 6.38 -5.74 9.41
C ILE A 89 7.62 -4.86 9.56
N ALA A 90 7.56 -3.81 10.38
CA ALA A 90 8.72 -2.95 10.63
C ALA A 90 9.85 -3.72 11.32
N ASP A 91 9.51 -4.53 12.32
CA ASP A 91 10.45 -5.34 13.10
C ASP A 91 11.05 -6.48 12.27
N ASP A 92 10.22 -7.29 11.61
CA ASP A 92 10.64 -8.47 10.83
C ASP A 92 11.51 -8.06 9.62
N LEU A 93 11.24 -6.90 9.03
CA LEU A 93 11.94 -6.41 7.84
C LEU A 93 13.07 -5.40 8.17
N GLY A 94 13.24 -5.03 9.44
CA GLY A 94 14.27 -4.08 9.86
C GLY A 94 14.11 -2.67 9.28
N VAL A 95 12.88 -2.23 9.02
CA VAL A 95 12.59 -0.89 8.48
C VAL A 95 11.81 -0.05 9.48
N ASN A 96 12.09 1.26 9.55
CA ASN A 96 11.33 2.15 10.41
C ASN A 96 9.85 2.19 9.99
N HIS A 97 8.95 2.14 10.97
CA HIS A 97 7.52 2.29 10.73
C HIS A 97 7.22 3.69 10.17
N GLN A 98 6.49 3.75 9.05
CA GLN A 98 6.03 4.98 8.40
C GLN A 98 4.62 4.79 7.81
N SER A 99 3.90 5.89 7.55
CA SER A 99 2.64 5.86 6.80
C SER A 99 2.35 7.17 6.05
N PRO A 100 2.05 7.13 4.74
CA PRO A 100 2.05 5.95 3.87
C PRO A 100 3.46 5.39 3.69
N GLN A 101 3.59 4.08 3.50
CA GLN A 101 4.88 3.41 3.28
C GLN A 101 4.73 2.30 2.24
N LEU A 102 5.66 2.22 1.30
CA LEU A 102 5.82 1.12 0.35
C LEU A 102 7.10 0.37 0.68
N ILE A 103 7.03 -0.96 0.77
CA ILE A 103 8.19 -1.83 1.03
C ILE A 103 8.22 -2.89 -0.05
N VAL A 104 9.32 -2.98 -0.79
CA VAL A 104 9.53 -3.94 -1.87
C VAL A 104 10.45 -5.05 -1.39
N ILE A 105 10.00 -6.29 -1.57
CA ILE A 105 10.63 -7.48 -1.00
C ILE A 105 10.88 -8.49 -2.13
N GLU A 106 12.07 -9.06 -2.13
CA GLU A 106 12.48 -10.12 -3.05
C GLU A 106 13.37 -11.12 -2.28
N ASN A 107 13.12 -12.42 -2.44
CA ASN A 107 13.84 -13.48 -1.75
C ASN A 107 13.87 -13.30 -0.22
N GLY A 108 12.75 -12.89 0.36
CA GLY A 108 12.59 -12.67 1.81
C GLY A 108 13.31 -11.43 2.35
N LYS A 109 13.90 -10.59 1.49
CA LYS A 109 14.67 -9.41 1.89
C LYS A 109 14.08 -8.13 1.32
N VAL A 110 14.17 -7.04 2.09
CA VAL A 110 13.83 -5.71 1.60
C VAL A 110 14.89 -5.28 0.60
N ILE A 111 14.48 -5.08 -0.65
CA ILE A 111 15.35 -4.52 -1.69
C ILE A 111 15.14 -3.02 -1.84
N ASN A 112 13.95 -2.52 -1.47
CA ASN A 112 13.63 -1.11 -1.58
C ASN A 112 12.51 -0.71 -0.62
N HIS A 113 12.47 0.55 -0.21
CA HIS A 113 11.37 1.12 0.58
C HIS A 113 11.25 2.62 0.37
N ALA A 114 10.03 3.15 0.42
CA ALA A 114 9.75 4.57 0.32
C ALA A 114 8.57 4.94 1.22
N SER A 115 8.44 6.23 1.58
CA SER A 115 7.34 6.72 2.39
C SER A 115 6.83 8.06 1.90
N HIS A 116 5.61 8.43 2.27
CA HIS A 116 5.02 9.74 1.95
C HIS A 116 5.10 10.04 0.44
N GLN A 117 5.59 11.22 0.07
CA GLN A 117 5.77 11.68 -1.31
C GLN A 117 6.86 10.93 -2.09
N ASP A 118 7.73 10.17 -1.44
CA ASP A 118 8.81 9.43 -2.11
C ASP A 118 8.32 8.10 -2.72
N ILE A 119 7.08 7.71 -2.41
CA ILE A 119 6.45 6.52 -2.97
C ILE A 119 6.16 6.74 -4.45
N SER A 120 6.75 5.86 -5.28
CA SER A 120 6.58 5.83 -6.73
C SER A 120 6.76 4.40 -7.22
N ILE A 121 6.17 4.07 -8.38
CA ILE A 121 6.39 2.77 -9.07
C ILE A 121 7.87 2.48 -9.35
N THR A 122 8.72 3.50 -9.39
CA THR A 122 10.16 3.34 -9.63
C THR A 122 10.85 2.51 -8.57
N GLN A 123 10.25 2.35 -7.38
CA GLN A 123 10.76 1.45 -6.35
C GLN A 123 10.54 -0.02 -6.70
N ILE A 124 9.57 -0.33 -7.58
CA ILE A 124 9.21 -1.68 -8.02
C ILE A 124 9.94 -2.04 -9.33
N THR A 125 10.03 -1.10 -10.27
CA THR A 125 10.56 -1.34 -11.63
C THR A 125 12.08 -1.27 -11.75
N ARG A 126 12.80 -0.88 -10.68
CA ARG A 126 14.27 -0.78 -10.66
C ARG A 126 14.97 -2.07 -10.24
#